data_AF-A0A6N8WUN2-F1
#
_entry.id   AF-A0A6N8WUN2-F1
#
_cell.length_a   1.000
_cell.length_b   1.000
_cell.length_c   1.000
_cell.angle_alpha   90.00
_cell.angle_beta   90.00
_cell.angle_gamma   90.00
#
_symmetry.space_group_name_H-M   'P 1'
#
loop_
_entity.id
_entity.type
_entity.pdbx_description
1 polymer ?
#
loop_
_entity_poly.entity_id
_entity_poly.type
_entity_poly.pdbx_seq_one_letter_code
_entity_poly.pdbx_strand_id
1 'polypeptide(L)'
;MRCRPCGGRQFPVAPRIANRLYAWQVILRNLVREARKRAGLTQAELGRRAGVPQSTIARIESGARTPSTDMVERLVRAAGFEPRVTLGEPDPETVSLFSQTLRRTPAQRLADATRAARFVLRGRQQLRERSRG
;
A
#
# COMPACT_ATOMS: atom_id res chain seq x y z
N MET A 1 35.42 -18.72 20.68
CA MET A 1 34.22 -18.59 19.83
C MET A 1 33.89 -17.11 19.67
N ARG A 2 34.05 -16.54 18.47
CA ARG A 2 33.63 -15.17 18.14
C ARG A 2 32.61 -15.26 17.00
N CYS A 3 31.38 -14.83 17.24
CA CYS A 3 30.38 -14.68 16.19
C CYS A 3 30.80 -13.54 15.25
N ARG A 4 30.71 -13.77 13.93
CA ARG A 4 30.86 -12.74 12.90
C ARG A 4 29.59 -11.87 12.87
N PRO A 5 29.71 -10.54 12.68
CA PRO A 5 28.54 -9.68 12.50
C PRO A 5 27.92 -9.91 11.12
N CYS A 6 26.63 -10.27 11.09
CA CYS A 6 25.85 -10.33 9.86
C CYS A 6 25.66 -8.91 9.31
N GLY A 7 26.39 -8.59 8.23
CA GLY A 7 26.32 -7.31 7.53
C GLY A 7 24.89 -6.93 7.11
N GLY A 8 24.57 -5.65 7.33
CA GLY A 8 23.28 -5.05 7.00
C GLY A 8 22.90 -5.28 5.54
N ARG A 9 21.80 -5.99 5.31
CA ARG A 9 21.19 -6.12 3.99
C ARG A 9 20.45 -4.82 3.67
N GLN A 10 21.15 -3.91 2.99
CA GLN A 10 20.51 -2.81 2.28
C GLN A 10 19.62 -3.42 1.17
N PHE A 11 18.31 -3.40 1.40
CA PHE A 11 17.34 -3.79 0.38
C PHE A 11 17.30 -2.72 -0.71
N PRO A 12 17.25 -3.10 -2.00
CA PRO A 12 17.08 -2.13 -3.07
C PRO A 12 15.67 -1.55 -2.97
N VAL A 13 15.59 -0.29 -2.54
CA VAL A 13 14.34 0.48 -2.55
C VAL A 13 13.85 0.56 -4.00
N ALA A 14 12.74 -0.15 -4.28
CA ALA A 14 12.09 -0.08 -5.57
C ALA A 14 11.76 1.39 -5.89
N PRO A 15 11.83 1.83 -7.15
CA PRO A 15 11.48 3.20 -7.50
C PRO A 15 9.97 3.37 -7.31
N ARG A 16 9.56 3.85 -6.13
CA ARG A 16 8.20 4.33 -5.86
C ARG A 16 8.07 5.76 -6.36
N ILE A 17 8.13 5.95 -7.67
CA ILE A 17 7.34 7.02 -8.28
C ILE A 17 5.91 6.48 -8.32
N ALA A 18 5.30 6.30 -7.14
CA ALA A 18 3.88 6.05 -7.07
C ALA A 18 3.23 7.33 -7.59
N ASN A 19 2.61 7.25 -8.77
CA ASN A 19 1.79 8.30 -9.33
C ASN A 19 0.96 8.94 -8.20
N ARG A 20 0.87 10.27 -8.15
CA ARG A 20 0.12 11.02 -7.12
C ARG A 20 -1.30 10.44 -6.92
N LEU A 21 -1.86 9.86 -7.98
CA LEU A 21 -3.15 9.16 -8.03
C LEU A 21 -3.17 7.79 -7.31
N TYR A 22 -2.09 7.01 -7.33
CA TYR A 22 -2.00 5.69 -6.67
C TYR A 22 -1.96 5.80 -5.14
N ALA A 23 -1.39 6.88 -4.59
CA ALA A 23 -1.32 7.07 -3.15
C ALA A 23 -2.70 7.34 -2.55
N TRP A 24 -3.50 8.20 -3.17
CA TRP A 24 -4.83 8.57 -2.67
C TRP A 24 -5.83 7.40 -2.72
N GLN A 25 -5.81 6.58 -3.77
CA GLN A 25 -6.64 5.37 -3.83
C GLN A 25 -6.37 4.43 -2.65
N VAL A 26 -5.09 4.22 -2.32
CA VAL A 26 -4.69 3.36 -1.21
C VAL A 26 -5.16 3.93 0.12
N ILE A 27 -5.03 5.25 0.33
CA ILE A 27 -5.48 5.93 1.55
C ILE A 27 -7.00 5.76 1.73
N LEU A 28 -7.78 6.10 0.71
CA LEU A 28 -9.25 6.06 0.77
C LEU A 28 -9.79 4.65 1.00
N ARG A 29 -9.25 3.66 0.28
CA ARG A 29 -9.58 2.24 0.49
C ARG A 29 -9.25 1.78 1.91
N ASN A 30 -8.04 2.11 2.37
CA ASN A 30 -7.60 1.68 3.69
C ASN A 30 -8.46 2.32 4.78
N LEU A 31 -8.84 3.59 4.64
CA LEU A 31 -9.75 4.26 5.57
C LEU A 31 -11.09 3.53 5.71
N VAL A 32 -11.73 3.15 4.60
CA VAL A 32 -12.98 2.38 4.62
C VAL A 32 -12.78 1.02 5.30
N ARG A 33 -11.71 0.30 4.94
CA ARG A 33 -11.41 -1.02 5.50
C ARG A 33 -11.15 -0.96 7.00
N GLU A 34 -10.43 0.05 7.46
CA GLU A 34 -10.10 0.23 8.87
C GLU A 34 -11.32 0.65 9.68
N ALA A 35 -12.14 1.59 9.17
CA ALA A 35 -13.41 1.94 9.81
C ALA A 35 -14.31 0.71 9.99
N ARG A 36 -14.46 -0.10 8.93
CA ARG A 36 -15.24 -1.36 9.00
C ARG A 36 -14.72 -2.30 10.06
N LYS A 37 -13.41 -2.56 10.07
CA LYS A 37 -12.78 -3.49 11.02
C LYS A 37 -12.91 -3.00 12.46
N ARG A 38 -12.70 -1.70 12.72
CA ARG A 38 -12.84 -1.11 14.06
C ARG A 38 -14.28 -1.19 14.58
N ALA A 39 -15.27 -1.09 13.69
CA ALA A 39 -16.67 -1.29 14.03
C ALA A 39 -17.09 -2.78 14.17
N GLY A 40 -16.17 -3.72 13.93
CA GLY A 40 -16.48 -5.16 13.98
C GLY A 40 -17.42 -5.63 12.86
N LEU A 41 -17.55 -4.88 11.77
CA LEU A 41 -18.55 -5.15 10.73
C LEU A 41 -18.02 -6.09 9.64
N THR A 42 -18.88 -6.96 9.13
CA THR A 42 -18.66 -7.65 7.86
C THR A 42 -18.82 -6.68 6.67
N GLN A 43 -18.31 -7.06 5.49
CA GLN A 43 -18.51 -6.24 4.28
C GLN A 43 -20.00 -6.12 3.91
N ALA A 44 -20.78 -7.17 4.17
CA ALA A 44 -22.22 -7.19 3.95
C ALA A 44 -22.96 -6.25 4.90
N GLU A 45 -22.57 -6.24 6.18
CA GLU A 45 -23.13 -5.32 7.18
C GLU A 45 -22.84 -3.85 6.85
N LEU A 46 -21.60 -3.53 6.48
CA LEU A 46 -21.26 -2.17 6.06
C LEU A 46 -22.04 -1.78 4.81
N GLY A 47 -22.12 -2.66 3.82
CA GLY A 47 -22.92 -2.42 2.61
C GLY A 47 -24.38 -2.13 2.94
N ARG A 48 -25.00 -2.95 3.79
CA ARG A 48 -26.38 -2.76 4.26
C ARG A 48 -26.57 -1.42 4.97
N ARG A 49 -25.70 -1.09 5.94
CA ARG A 49 -25.76 0.19 6.68
C ARG A 49 -25.58 1.40 5.76
N ALA A 50 -24.71 1.26 4.78
CA ALA A 50 -24.43 2.30 3.82
C ALA A 50 -25.36 2.28 2.61
N GLY A 51 -26.34 1.37 2.49
CA GLY A 51 -27.23 1.26 1.33
C GLY A 51 -26.51 0.98 0.00
N VAL A 52 -25.46 0.16 0.01
CA VAL A 52 -24.74 -0.29 -1.19
C VAL A 52 -24.55 -1.81 -1.19
N PRO A 53 -24.43 -2.48 -2.35
CA PRO A 53 -24.19 -3.92 -2.40
C PRO A 53 -22.86 -4.30 -1.73
N GLN A 54 -22.81 -5.47 -1.07
CA GLN A 54 -21.57 -6.03 -0.50
C GLN A 54 -20.43 -6.11 -1.53
N SER A 55 -20.76 -6.45 -2.78
CA SER A 55 -19.79 -6.49 -3.89
C SER A 55 -19.14 -5.14 -4.18
N THR A 56 -19.81 -4.02 -3.87
CA THR A 56 -19.20 -2.69 -3.96
C THR A 56 -18.14 -2.49 -2.89
N ILE A 57 -18.41 -2.92 -1.66
CA ILE A 57 -17.41 -2.89 -0.56
C ILE A 57 -16.22 -3.77 -0.90
N ALA A 58 -16.46 -5.00 -1.39
CA ALA A 58 -15.39 -5.92 -1.76
C ALA A 58 -14.46 -5.35 -2.84
N ARG A 59 -15.01 -4.73 -3.90
CA ARG A 59 -14.22 -4.09 -4.95
C ARG A 59 -13.46 -2.85 -4.47
N ILE A 60 -14.04 -2.08 -3.54
CA ILE A 60 -13.32 -0.97 -2.90
C ILE A 60 -12.13 -1.53 -2.12
N GLU A 61 -12.37 -2.46 -1.19
CA GLU A 61 -11.34 -3.01 -0.29
C GLU A 61 -10.24 -3.81 -0.99
N SER A 62 -10.51 -4.40 -2.16
CA SER A 62 -9.49 -5.05 -2.99
C SER A 62 -8.68 -4.05 -3.84
N GLY A 63 -9.16 -2.82 -4.01
CA GLY A 63 -8.60 -1.83 -4.93
C GLY A 63 -9.05 -2.02 -6.39
N ALA A 64 -9.99 -2.94 -6.66
CA ALA A 64 -10.58 -3.09 -7.99
C ALA A 64 -11.49 -1.90 -8.38
N ARG A 65 -11.93 -1.11 -7.39
CA ARG A 65 -12.67 0.14 -7.59
C ARG A 65 -12.12 1.24 -6.70
N THR A 66 -11.94 2.42 -7.29
CA THR A 66 -11.68 3.64 -6.52
C THR A 66 -12.99 4.29 -6.10
N PRO A 67 -13.26 4.46 -4.79
CA PRO A 67 -14.41 5.23 -4.32
C PRO A 67 -14.17 6.73 -4.51
N SER A 68 -15.24 7.50 -4.71
CA SER A 68 -15.20 8.96 -4.54
C SER A 68 -15.04 9.32 -3.06
N THR A 69 -14.65 10.55 -2.77
CA THR A 69 -14.60 11.09 -1.39
C THR A 69 -15.94 10.96 -0.69
N ASP A 70 -17.04 11.28 -1.37
CA ASP A 70 -18.40 11.24 -0.80
C ASP A 70 -18.82 9.81 -0.46
N MET A 71 -18.44 8.84 -1.30
CA MET A 71 -18.66 7.42 -1.01
C MET A 71 -17.86 6.98 0.21
N VAL A 72 -16.60 7.41 0.34
CA VAL A 72 -15.80 7.11 1.54
C VAL A 72 -16.44 7.73 2.77
N GLU A 73 -16.86 8.99 2.71
CA GLU A 73 -17.53 9.65 3.83
C GLU A 73 -18.78 8.90 4.26
N ARG A 74 -19.66 8.56 3.31
CA ARG A 74 -20.87 7.77 3.56
C ARG A 74 -20.56 6.43 4.22
N LEU A 75 -19.54 5.72 3.74
CA LEU A 75 -19.13 4.42 4.28
C LEU A 75 -18.55 4.54 5.70
N VAL A 76 -17.70 5.53 5.95
CA VAL A 76 -17.08 5.76 7.26
C VAL A 76 -18.15 6.16 8.29
N ARG A 77 -19.08 7.05 7.92
CA ARG A 77 -20.23 7.42 8.77
C ARG A 77 -21.14 6.23 9.04
N ALA A 78 -21.44 5.40 8.03
CA ALA A 78 -22.22 4.17 8.22
C ALA A 78 -21.55 3.15 9.15
N ALA A 79 -20.22 3.19 9.27
CA ALA A 79 -19.46 2.40 10.25
C ALA A 79 -19.46 3.02 11.66
N GLY A 80 -20.04 4.22 11.84
CA GLY A 80 -20.12 4.91 13.14
C GLY A 80 -18.94 5.84 13.44
N PHE A 81 -18.18 6.25 12.42
CA PHE A 81 -17.04 7.15 12.58
C PHE A 81 -17.24 8.47 11.84
N GLU A 82 -16.61 9.53 12.35
CA GLU A 82 -16.49 10.81 11.64
C GLU A 82 -15.15 10.85 10.88
N PRO A 83 -15.15 10.91 9.53
CA PRO A 83 -13.91 11.05 8.79
C PRO A 83 -13.29 12.43 9.05
N ARG A 84 -12.03 12.45 9.50
CA ARG A 84 -11.24 13.68 9.66
C ARG A 84 -9.96 13.57 8.86
N VAL A 85 -9.62 14.62 8.13
CA VAL A 85 -8.36 14.74 7.38
C VAL A 85 -7.47 15.70 8.15
N THR A 86 -6.26 15.25 8.47
CA THR A 86 -5.22 16.06 9.13
C THR A 86 -3.95 16.02 8.29
N LEU A 87 -3.17 17.10 8.35
CA LEU A 87 -1.84 17.14 7.76
C LEU A 87 -0.86 16.48 8.72
N GLY A 88 -0.06 15.57 8.20
CA GLY A 88 1.09 15.00 8.91
C GLY A 88 2.38 15.51 8.29
N GLU A 89 3.46 15.48 9.08
CA GLU A 89 4.79 15.68 8.51
C GLU A 89 5.11 14.55 7.52
N PRO A 90 5.82 14.86 6.42
CA PRO A 90 6.32 13.83 5.52
C PRO A 90 7.19 12.84 6.30
N ASP A 91 6.96 11.54 6.08
CA ASP A 91 7.77 10.48 6.68
C ASP A 91 9.28 10.72 6.38
N PRO A 92 10.13 10.95 7.41
CA PRO A 92 11.54 11.26 7.23
C PRO A 92 12.30 10.18 6.44
N GLU A 93 11.90 8.91 6.59
CA GLU A 93 12.51 7.81 5.83
C GLU A 93 12.17 7.94 4.35
N THR A 94 10.90 8.13 4.02
CA THR A 94 10.44 8.38 2.65
C THR A 94 11.17 9.58 2.02
N VAL A 95 11.30 10.70 2.75
CA VAL A 95 12.02 11.90 2.29
C VAL A 95 13.51 11.63 2.05
N SER A 96 14.16 10.91 2.96
CA SER A 96 15.57 10.52 2.83
C SER A 96 15.82 9.65 1.60
N LEU A 97 14.95 8.66 1.36
CA LEU A 97 15.03 7.78 0.20
C LEU A 97 14.86 8.53 -1.12
N PHE A 98 13.93 9.49 -1.19
CA PHE A 98 13.79 10.36 -2.35
C PHE A 98 15.04 11.20 -2.59
N SER A 99 15.57 11.82 -1.53
CA SER A 99 16.76 12.67 -1.61
C SER A 99 17.98 11.89 -2.11
N GLN A 100 18.19 10.67 -1.59
CA GLN A 100 19.26 9.79 -2.07
C GLN A 100 19.08 9.39 -3.53
N THR A 101 17.85 9.10 -3.95
CA THR A 101 17.54 8.74 -5.34
C THR A 101 17.79 9.90 -6.29
N LEU A 102 17.43 11.12 -5.90
CA LEU A 102 17.67 12.33 -6.70
C LEU A 102 19.15 12.66 -6.86
N ARG A 103 19.98 12.32 -5.86
CA ARG A 103 21.45 12.48 -5.93
C ARG A 103 22.13 11.48 -6.88
N ARG A 104 21.43 10.44 -7.35
CA ARG A 104 21.98 9.43 -8.28
C ARG A 104 21.86 9.90 -9.74
N THR A 105 22.87 9.55 -10.54
CA THR A 105 22.81 9.75 -11.99
C THR A 105 21.73 8.88 -12.65
N PRO A 106 21.21 9.24 -13.83
CA PRO A 106 20.24 8.40 -14.54
C PRO A 106 20.70 6.94 -14.71
N ALA A 107 21.97 6.72 -15.04
CA ALA A 107 22.55 5.38 -15.20
C ALA A 107 22.54 4.57 -13.88
N GLN A 108 22.86 5.21 -12.76
CA GLN A 108 22.82 4.57 -11.44
C GLN A 108 21.39 4.18 -11.04
N ARG A 109 20.41 5.06 -11.28
CA ARG A 109 18.99 4.77 -11.03
C ARG A 109 18.50 3.59 -11.86
N LEU A 110 18.88 3.53 -13.14
CA LEU A 110 18.55 2.40 -14.01
C LEU A 110 19.17 1.10 -13.50
N ALA A 111 20.45 1.12 -13.12
CA ALA A 111 21.13 -0.05 -12.57
C ALA A 111 20.48 -0.58 -11.28
N ASP A 112 20.04 0.31 -10.38
CA ASP A 112 19.26 -0.04 -9.18
C ASP A 112 17.94 -0.71 -9.53
N ALA A 113 17.17 -0.12 -10.44
CA ALA A 113 15.90 -0.67 -10.89
C ALA A 113 16.08 -2.07 -11.52
N THR A 114 17.11 -2.26 -12.34
CA THR A 114 17.44 -3.56 -12.93
C THR A 114 17.83 -4.60 -11.88
N ARG A 115 18.56 -4.21 -10.82
CA ARG A 115 18.87 -5.10 -9.69
C ARG A 115 17.59 -5.53 -8.96
N ALA A 116 16.72 -4.57 -8.63
CA ALA A 116 15.45 -4.84 -7.96
C ALA A 116 14.54 -5.77 -8.79
N ALA A 117 14.41 -5.51 -10.10
CA ALA A 117 13.61 -6.33 -11.01
C ALA A 117 14.10 -7.79 -11.04
N ARG A 118 15.42 -7.99 -11.18
CA ARG A 118 16.04 -9.33 -11.16
C ARG A 118 15.84 -10.06 -9.84
N PHE A 119 15.82 -9.33 -8.72
CA PHE A 119 15.52 -9.92 -7.42
C PHE A 119 14.06 -10.43 -7.37
N VAL A 120 13.09 -9.59 -7.75
CA VAL A 120 11.67 -9.94 -7.72
C VAL A 120 11.34 -11.12 -8.64
N LEU A 121 11.88 -11.12 -9.86
CA LEU A 121 11.64 -12.20 -10.84
C LEU A 121 12.14 -13.55 -10.33
N ARG A 122 13.36 -13.59 -9.77
CA ARG A 122 13.93 -14.80 -9.17
C ARG A 122 13.10 -15.29 -7.98
N GLY A 123 12.69 -14.39 -7.09
CA GLY A 123 11.83 -14.75 -5.96
C GLY A 123 10.49 -15.36 -6.41
N ARG A 124 9.86 -14.80 -7.46
CA ARG A 124 8.62 -15.35 -8.02
C ARG A 124 8.80 -16.73 -8.62
N GLN A 125 9.90 -16.98 -9.30
CA GLN A 125 10.20 -18.29 -9.87
C GLN A 125 10.32 -19.36 -8.76
N GLN A 126 11.09 -19.08 -7.71
CA GLN A 126 11.27 -19.99 -6.58
C GLN A 126 9.95 -20.32 -5.86
N LEU A 127 9.08 -19.33 -5.68
CA LEU A 127 7.76 -19.56 -5.07
C LEU A 127 6.89 -20.48 -5.94
N ARG A 128 6.92 -20.30 -7.27
CA ARG A 128 6.18 -21.18 -8.19
C ARG A 128 6.70 -22.61 -8.18
N GLU A 129 8.02 -22.79 -8.09
CA GLU A 129 8.65 -24.11 -8.00
C GLU A 129 8.27 -24.80 -6.68
N ARG A 130 8.24 -24.07 -5.56
CA ARG A 130 7.80 -24.59 -4.24
C ARG A 130 6.32 -24.94 -4.16
N SER A 131 5.45 -24.28 -4.91
CA SER A 131 4.00 -24.60 -4.91
C SER A 131 3.63 -25.78 -5.81
N ARG A 132 4.60 -26.36 -6.53
CA ARG A 132 4.42 -27.51 -7.43
C ARG A 132 4.96 -28.83 -6.87
N GLY A 133 5.72 -28.79 -5.77
CA GLY A 133 6.19 -29.95 -5.02
C GLY A 133 5.48 -30.03 -3.68
#